data_AF-A0A976HAS6-F1
#
_entry.id   AF-A0A976HAS6-F1
#
_cell.length_a   1.000
_cell.length_b   1.000
_cell.length_c   1.000
_cell.angle_alpha   90.00
_cell.angle_beta   90.00
_cell.angle_gamma   90.00
#
_symmetry.space_group_name_H-M   'P 1'
#
loop_
_entity.id
_entity.type
_entity.pdbx_description
1 polymer ?
#
loop_
_entity_poly.entity_id
_entity_poly.type
_entity_poly.pdbx_seq_one_letter_code
_entity_poly.pdbx_strand_id
1 'polypeptide(L)'
;MEIVQVQFDNHLQVAKHALGTHTQVSRVHGAKLVAKREIRIASVFIDAPAAFLKMIVAHELAHLKEREHDKAFYQLCRHIVSDYAQLEFDLRLYLTWLNLEKAAARS
;
A
#
# COMPACT_ATOMS: atom_id res chain seq x y z
N MET A 1 16.52 5.86 -8.91
CA MET A 1 15.23 5.16 -9.14
C MET A 1 14.14 6.16 -8.79
N GLU A 2 13.17 6.39 -9.67
CA GLU A 2 12.22 7.51 -9.55
C GLU A 2 10.77 6.96 -9.51
N ILE A 3 9.94 7.52 -8.62
CA ILE A 3 8.49 7.25 -8.58
C ILE A 3 7.86 8.08 -9.68
N VAL A 4 7.20 7.44 -10.64
CA VAL A 4 6.68 8.14 -11.83
C VAL A 4 5.21 8.54 -11.70
N GLN A 5 4.46 7.91 -10.78
CA GLN A 5 3.02 8.13 -10.65
C GLN A 5 2.51 7.65 -9.28
N VAL A 6 1.56 8.41 -8.72
CA VAL A 6 0.79 8.05 -7.53
C VAL A 6 -0.69 8.27 -7.85
N GLN A 7 -1.53 7.25 -7.66
CA GLN A 7 -2.96 7.35 -7.96
C GLN A 7 -3.83 6.46 -7.08
N PHE A 8 -5.09 6.84 -6.93
CA PHE A 8 -6.13 5.95 -6.40
C PHE A 8 -6.62 5.01 -7.49
N ASP A 9 -6.85 3.74 -7.14
CA ASP A 9 -7.31 2.71 -8.05
C ASP A 9 -8.62 2.09 -7.54
N ASN A 10 -9.67 2.19 -8.35
CA ASN A 10 -11.02 1.69 -8.03
C ASN A 10 -11.14 0.18 -8.18
N HIS A 11 -10.21 -0.47 -8.88
CA HIS A 11 -10.21 -1.91 -9.12
C HIS A 11 -9.26 -2.67 -8.19
N LEU A 12 -8.45 -1.96 -7.41
CA LEU A 12 -7.52 -2.57 -6.47
C LEU A 12 -8.27 -3.19 -5.28
N GLN A 13 -8.24 -4.51 -5.19
CA GLN A 13 -8.72 -5.24 -4.02
C GLN A 13 -7.66 -5.23 -2.93
N VAL A 14 -7.99 -4.70 -1.76
CA VAL A 14 -7.11 -4.72 -0.59
C VAL A 14 -7.06 -6.15 -0.05
N ALA A 15 -5.90 -6.79 -0.13
CA ALA A 15 -5.66 -8.11 0.44
C ALA A 15 -4.81 -7.99 1.72
N LYS A 16 -4.87 -9.00 2.61
CA LYS A 16 -4.09 -9.00 3.88
C LYS A 16 -2.57 -8.81 3.69
N HIS A 17 -2.05 -9.07 2.49
CA HIS A 17 -0.63 -8.94 2.13
C HIS A 17 -0.35 -7.82 1.11
N ALA A 18 -1.39 -7.15 0.59
CA ALA A 18 -1.27 -6.08 -0.40
C ALA A 18 -2.17 -4.91 0.03
N LEU A 19 -1.61 -4.01 0.83
CA LEU A 19 -2.25 -2.75 1.24
C LEU A 19 -2.17 -1.70 0.11
N GLY A 20 -1.18 -1.84 -0.77
CA GLY A 20 -1.09 -1.27 -2.11
C GLY A 20 -0.48 -2.32 -3.06
N THR A 21 -0.56 -2.09 -4.37
CA THR A 21 0.17 -2.90 -5.36
C THR A 21 1.29 -2.08 -5.99
N HIS A 22 2.53 -2.42 -5.65
CA HIS A 22 3.70 -2.08 -6.43
C HIS A 22 3.72 -2.88 -7.72
N THR A 23 3.09 -2.36 -8.77
CA THR A 23 3.28 -2.97 -10.08
C THR A 23 4.59 -2.43 -10.65
N GLN A 24 5.62 -3.27 -10.74
CA GLN A 24 6.80 -2.97 -11.54
C GLN A 24 6.37 -3.07 -13.01
N VAL A 25 5.92 -1.96 -13.59
CA VAL A 25 5.57 -1.93 -15.01
C VAL A 25 6.88 -1.83 -15.79
N SER A 26 7.30 -2.97 -16.33
CA SER A 26 8.41 -3.06 -17.27
C SER A 26 7.92 -2.60 -18.65
N ARG A 27 8.28 -1.38 -19.06
CA ARG A 27 8.08 -0.92 -20.45
C ARG A 27 9.41 -0.99 -21.22
N VAL A 28 9.36 -1.54 -22.42
CA VAL A 28 10.50 -1.60 -23.34
C VAL A 28 10.59 -0.26 -24.07
N HIS A 29 11.73 0.43 -23.95
CA HIS A 29 12.01 1.64 -24.74
C HIS A 29 13.31 1.41 -25.52
N GLY A 30 13.19 1.17 -26.83
CA GLY A 30 14.29 0.70 -27.66
C GLY A 30 14.76 -0.71 -27.22
N ALA A 31 16.06 -0.92 -27.05
CA ALA A 31 16.63 -2.20 -26.59
C ALA A 31 16.75 -2.33 -25.05
N LYS A 32 16.25 -1.36 -24.26
CA LYS A 32 16.37 -1.35 -22.80
C LYS A 32 15.00 -1.46 -22.12
N LEU A 33 14.92 -2.36 -21.15
CA LEU A 33 13.83 -2.43 -20.17
C LEU A 33 14.00 -1.30 -19.15
N VAL A 34 13.05 -0.37 -19.10
CA VAL A 34 13.00 0.67 -18.08
C VAL A 34 11.93 0.27 -17.07
N ALA A 35 12.37 -0.14 -15.89
CA ALA A 35 11.47 -0.40 -14.77
C ALA A 35 10.99 0.94 -14.19
N LYS A 36 9.69 1.22 -14.34
CA LYS A 36 9.03 2.34 -13.67
C LYS A 36 8.24 1.82 -12.47
N ARG A 37 8.31 2.52 -11.34
CA ARG A 37 7.54 2.18 -10.13
C ARG A 37 6.39 3.17 -9.96
N GLU A 38 5.19 2.63 -9.85
CA GLU A 38 3.95 3.35 -9.55
C GLU A 38 3.49 2.95 -8.13
N ILE A 39 2.94 3.91 -7.39
CA ILE A 39 2.25 3.63 -6.12
C ILE A 39 0.75 3.74 -6.38
N ARG A 40 0.02 2.64 -6.16
CA ARG A 40 -1.44 2.57 -6.32
C ARG A 40 -2.09 2.31 -4.98
N ILE A 41 -2.96 3.23 -4.58
CA ILE A 41 -3.71 3.16 -3.32
C ILE A 41 -5.15 2.79 -3.64
N ALA A 42 -5.73 1.82 -2.94
CA ALA A 42 -7.11 1.44 -3.20
C ALA A 42 -8.08 2.59 -2.89
N SER A 43 -9.08 2.78 -3.73
CA SER A 43 -10.09 3.85 -3.58
C SER A 43 -10.86 3.82 -2.26
N VAL A 44 -10.96 2.67 -1.60
CA VAL A 44 -11.55 2.54 -0.25
C VAL A 44 -10.87 3.44 0.78
N PHE A 45 -9.64 3.86 0.54
CA PHE A 45 -8.90 4.75 1.43
C PHE A 45 -9.19 6.24 1.21
N ILE A 46 -10.03 6.61 0.23
CA ILE A 46 -10.47 7.99 0.02
C ILE A 46 -11.31 8.47 1.21
N ASP A 47 -12.23 7.61 1.68
CA ASP A 47 -13.13 7.91 2.81
C ASP A 47 -12.57 7.44 4.17
N ALA A 48 -11.35 6.89 4.18
CA ALA A 48 -10.73 6.37 5.38
C ALA A 48 -9.99 7.49 6.16
N PRO A 49 -9.77 7.32 7.48
CA PRO A 49 -8.97 8.24 8.26
C PRO A 49 -7.61 8.56 7.62
N ALA A 50 -7.25 9.84 7.53
CA ALA A 50 -6.02 10.30 6.87
C ALA A 50 -4.72 9.67 7.43
N ALA A 51 -4.73 9.24 8.69
CA ALA A 51 -3.59 8.54 9.31
C ALA A 51 -3.26 7.22 8.59
N PHE A 52 -4.26 6.53 8.03
CA PHE A 52 -4.04 5.30 7.26
C PHE A 52 -3.29 5.55 5.96
N LEU A 53 -3.55 6.67 5.29
CA LEU A 53 -2.80 7.04 4.08
C LEU A 53 -1.32 7.24 4.40
N LYS A 54 -0.97 7.86 5.53
CA LYS A 54 0.44 8.01 5.94
C LYS A 54 1.11 6.65 6.13
N MET A 55 0.42 5.71 6.78
CA MET A 55 0.94 4.37 7.00
C MET A 55 1.10 3.60 5.68
N ILE A 56 0.09 3.63 4.80
CA ILE A 56 0.15 3.00 3.46
C ILE A 56 1.32 3.58 2.67
N VAL A 57 1.45 4.91 2.59
CA VAL A 57 2.56 5.53 1.87
C VAL A 57 3.92 5.11 2.45
N ALA A 58 4.07 5.05 3.77
CA ALA A 58 5.31 4.58 4.40
C ALA A 58 5.61 3.11 4.06
N HIS A 59 4.59 2.24 4.09
CA HIS A 59 4.68 0.84 3.67
C HIS A 59 5.18 0.72 2.24
N GLU A 60 4.54 1.46 1.34
CA GLU A 60 4.82 1.44 -0.09
C GLU A 60 6.21 2.03 -0.40
N LEU A 61 6.65 3.04 0.35
CA LEU A 61 8.00 3.58 0.24
C LEU A 61 9.06 2.60 0.76
N ALA A 62 8.79 1.84 1.83
CA ALA A 62 9.73 0.87 2.37
C ALA A 62 10.03 -0.25 1.36
N HIS A 63 9.04 -0.67 0.58
CA HIS A 63 9.18 -1.64 -0.53
C HIS A 63 10.10 -1.18 -1.67
N LEU A 64 10.46 0.11 -1.72
CA LEU A 64 11.49 0.60 -2.63
C LEU A 64 12.87 0.03 -2.30
N LYS A 65 13.11 -0.28 -1.01
CA LYS A 65 14.38 -0.76 -0.49
C LYS A 65 14.32 -2.20 0.02
N GLU A 66 13.28 -2.55 0.78
CA GLU A 66 13.09 -3.85 1.42
C GLU A 66 11.86 -4.55 0.82
N ARG A 67 12.04 -5.67 0.10
CA ARG A 67 10.92 -6.29 -0.66
C ARG A 67 10.00 -7.16 0.19
N GLU A 68 10.56 -7.79 1.22
CA GLU A 68 9.86 -8.74 2.09
C GLU A 68 9.49 -8.05 3.40
N HIS A 69 8.38 -8.44 4.02
CA HIS A 69 7.93 -7.92 5.32
C HIS A 69 8.73 -8.50 6.49
N ASP A 70 10.04 -8.28 6.51
CA ASP A 70 10.96 -8.77 7.54
C ASP A 70 11.34 -7.68 8.57
N LYS A 71 12.28 -8.00 9.46
CA LYS A 71 12.73 -7.07 10.50
C LYS A 71 13.28 -5.75 9.92
N ALA A 72 13.99 -5.79 8.80
CA ALA A 72 14.56 -4.61 8.16
C ALA A 72 13.46 -3.73 7.56
N PHE A 73 12.47 -4.34 6.90
CA PHE A 73 11.28 -3.65 6.40
C PHE A 73 10.55 -2.89 7.52
N TYR A 74 10.20 -3.58 8.62
CA TYR A 74 9.47 -2.95 9.72
C TYR A 74 10.31 -1.87 10.44
N GLN A 75 11.63 -2.02 10.49
CA GLN A 75 12.51 -0.97 11.00
C GLN A 75 12.48 0.27 10.10
N LEU A 76 12.53 0.08 8.79
CA LEU A 76 12.43 1.19 7.82
C LEU A 76 11.08 1.89 7.90
N CYS A 77 9.97 1.14 7.96
CA CYS A 77 8.63 1.71 8.14
C CYS A 77 8.53 2.57 9.40
N ARG A 78 9.04 2.07 10.54
CA ARG A 78 9.07 2.83 11.82
C ARG A 78 9.97 4.06 11.77
N HIS A 79 11.00 4.04 10.93
CA HIS A 79 11.84 5.21 10.72
C HIS A 79 11.12 6.30 9.92
N ILE A 80 10.29 5.93 8.94
CA ILE A 80 9.49 6.87 8.13
C ILE A 80 8.29 7.40 8.94
N VAL A 81 7.61 6.52 9.68
CA VAL A 81 6.42 6.84 10.49
C VAL A 81 6.54 6.15 11.86
N SER A 82 6.71 6.93 12.92
CA SER A 82 7.02 6.41 14.26
C SER A 82 5.95 5.48 14.84
N ASP A 83 4.68 5.76 14.56
CA ASP A 83 3.50 5.00 15.02
C ASP A 83 3.03 3.95 14.00
N TYR A 84 3.87 3.61 13.01
CA TYR A 84 3.54 2.70 11.90
C TYR A 84 2.89 1.39 12.37
N ALA A 85 3.41 0.76 13.42
CA ALA A 85 2.88 -0.52 13.90
C ALA A 85 1.43 -0.41 14.42
N GLN A 86 1.10 0.67 15.12
CA GLN A 86 -0.26 0.91 15.61
C GLN A 86 -1.18 1.22 14.43
N LEU A 87 -0.75 2.10 13.53
CA LEU A 87 -1.53 2.45 12.34
C LEU A 87 -1.77 1.24 11.42
N GLU A 88 -0.81 0.33 11.30
CA GLU A 88 -0.97 -0.91 10.53
C GLU A 88 -2.03 -1.82 11.17
N PHE A 89 -1.98 -1.99 12.49
CA PHE A 89 -2.98 -2.76 13.22
C PHE A 89 -4.38 -2.15 13.05
N ASP A 90 -4.52 -0.85 13.28
CA ASP A 90 -5.79 -0.13 13.16
C ASP A 90 -6.36 -0.20 11.74
N LEU A 91 -5.50 -0.10 10.71
CA LEU A 91 -5.92 -0.27 9.33
C LEU A 91 -6.49 -1.67 9.09
N ARG A 92 -5.79 -2.71 9.56
CA ARG A 92 -6.25 -4.10 9.41
C ARG A 92 -7.58 -4.34 10.11
N LEU A 93 -7.78 -3.73 11.28
CA LEU A 93 -9.05 -3.78 12.00
C LEU A 93 -10.17 -3.08 11.23
N TYR A 94 -9.91 -1.86 10.75
CA TYR A 94 -10.86 -1.09 9.94
C TYR A 94 -11.30 -1.83 8.67
N LEU A 95 -10.34 -2.42 7.93
CA LEU A 95 -10.64 -3.22 6.74
C LEU A 95 -11.44 -4.48 7.07
N THR A 96 -11.18 -5.10 8.22
CA THR A 96 -11.95 -6.25 8.69
C THR A 96 -13.39 -5.86 8.97
N TRP A 97 -13.61 -4.74 9.67
CA TRP A 97 -14.96 -4.22 9.92
C TRP A 97 -15.70 -3.90 8.62
N LEU A 98 -15.08 -3.19 7.67
CA LEU A 98 -15.68 -2.91 6.35
C LEU A 98 -16.08 -4.18 5.60
N ASN A 99 -15.28 -5.25 5.70
CA ASN A 99 -15.60 -6.52 5.07
C ASN A 99 -16.80 -7.22 5.73
N LEU A 100 -16.94 -7.12 7.05
CA LEU A 100 -18.09 -7.65 7.78
C LEU A 100 -19.38 -6.89 7.44
N GLU A 101 -19.33 -5.56 7.41
CA GLU A 101 -20.46 -4.71 6.98
C GLU A 101 -20.93 -5.07 5.56
N LYS A 102 -19.97 -5.20 4.62
CA LYS A 102 -20.28 -5.64 3.24
C LYS A 102 -20.87 -7.04 3.18
N ALA A 103 -20.47 -7.96 4.06
CA ALA A 103 -21.02 -9.30 4.11
C ALA A 103 -22.45 -9.29 4.65
N ALA A 104 -22.72 -8.54 5.72
CA ALA A 104 -24.05 -8.38 6.30
C ALA A 104 -25.04 -7.68 5.34
N ALA A 105 -24.58 -6.69 4.55
CA ALA A 105 -25.43 -6.02 3.57
C ALA A 105 -25.81 -6.90 2.36
N ARG A 106 -25.16 -8.05 2.19
CA ARG A 106 -25.44 -9.02 1.11
C ARG A 106 -26.30 -10.20 1.55
N SER A 107 -26.55 -10.35 2.86
CA SER A 107 -27.41 -11.36 3.46
C SER A 107 -28.80 -10.82 3.69
#